data_AF-A0A2S6C8E8-F1
#
_entry.id   AF-A0A2S6C8E8-F1
#
_cell.length_a   1.000
_cell.length_b   1.000
_cell.length_c   1.000
_cell.angle_alpha   90.00
_cell.angle_beta   90.00
_cell.angle_gamma   90.00
#
_symmetry.space_group_name_H-M   'P 1'
#
loop_
_entity.id
_entity.type
_entity.pdbx_description
1 polymer ?
#
loop_
_entity_poly.entity_id
_entity_poly.type
_entity_poly.pdbx_seq_one_letter_code
_entity_poly.pdbx_strand_id
1 'polypeptide(L)'
;MAASRPYPPTLDGLPNELKLLVFLHTPIKGLLNCRATNRNIRAFLDDPKNRERLARRRISARLGDFDRICDEVIRAVSELPFLDALKVFLDHRGIQQAEEDRQDDARAFAARRLAHIGNTDEDDLDDMTSLVRQFVYLHIRNNEPHLLGGIGRIEVNWSDFTALAEARGRRLGFSLAEIRGMVDKVVRTSGGFIQGRTNRKSRSLDGGFPRIPLTPLRCTGRTRIRQVRFQGFCTVLEMVQLLDVPHIGEGGDFSYYTESTRSYHMLQQSLYGRQLNLFEKAALLEEIGIY
;
A
#
# COMPACT_ATOMS: atom_id res chain seq x y z
N MET A 1 18.68 -57.29 -2.77
CA MET A 1 19.02 -56.09 -3.56
C MET A 1 18.04 -54.99 -3.17
N ALA A 2 18.48 -53.99 -2.42
CA ALA A 2 17.61 -52.88 -2.01
C ALA A 2 17.48 -51.91 -3.19
N ALA A 3 16.27 -51.76 -3.74
CA ALA A 3 15.97 -50.72 -4.70
C ALA A 3 16.13 -49.36 -4.01
N SER A 4 17.20 -48.63 -4.35
CA SER A 4 17.37 -47.25 -3.94
C SER A 4 16.20 -46.44 -4.52
N ARG A 5 15.27 -46.01 -3.67
CA ARG A 5 14.29 -44.99 -4.04
C ARG A 5 15.07 -43.80 -4.61
N PRO A 6 14.76 -43.31 -5.82
CA PRO A 6 15.42 -42.11 -6.32
C PRO A 6 15.09 -40.99 -5.35
N TYR A 7 16.12 -40.38 -4.77
CA TYR A 7 15.98 -39.15 -4.00
C TYR A 7 15.19 -38.15 -4.85
N PRO A 8 14.28 -37.35 -4.27
CA PRO A 8 13.59 -36.33 -5.03
C PRO A 8 14.64 -35.47 -5.75
N PRO A 9 14.43 -35.11 -7.03
CA PRO A 9 15.41 -34.35 -7.79
C PRO A 9 15.75 -33.08 -7.02
N THR A 10 17.01 -32.97 -6.58
CA THR A 10 17.49 -31.76 -5.94
C THR A 10 17.52 -30.65 -7.00
N LEU A 11 17.38 -29.41 -6.56
CA LEU A 11 17.41 -28.24 -7.45
C LEU A 11 18.69 -28.18 -8.29
N ASP A 12 19.77 -28.80 -7.82
CA ASP A 12 21.05 -28.94 -8.52
C ASP A 12 20.98 -29.88 -9.73
N GLY A 13 20.15 -30.92 -9.69
CA GLY A 13 19.97 -31.90 -10.77
C GLY A 13 19.00 -31.48 -11.88
N LEU A 14 18.33 -30.32 -11.74
CA LEU A 14 17.41 -29.81 -12.76
C LEU A 14 18.16 -29.16 -13.93
N PRO A 15 17.61 -29.17 -15.16
CA PRO A 15 18.05 -28.30 -16.24
C PRO A 15 18.01 -26.82 -15.86
N ASN A 16 18.90 -26.01 -16.43
CA ASN A 16 19.03 -24.58 -16.13
C ASN A 16 17.71 -23.82 -16.36
N GLU A 17 16.92 -24.23 -17.35
CA GLU A 17 15.61 -23.66 -17.67
C GLU A 17 14.61 -23.86 -16.52
N LEU A 18 14.62 -25.04 -15.90
CA LEU A 18 13.75 -25.35 -14.76
C LEU A 18 14.26 -24.64 -13.49
N LYS A 19 15.57 -24.54 -13.29
CA LYS A 19 16.14 -23.74 -12.19
C LYS A 19 15.72 -22.27 -12.30
N LEU A 20 15.75 -21.70 -13.51
CA LEU A 20 15.26 -20.34 -13.78
C LEU A 20 13.78 -20.20 -13.41
N LEU A 21 12.94 -21.15 -13.81
CA LEU A 21 11.51 -21.10 -13.46
C LEU A 21 11.29 -21.11 -11.95
N VAL A 22 11.94 -22.03 -11.23
CA VAL A 22 11.84 -22.06 -9.77
C VAL A 22 12.34 -20.75 -9.18
N PHE A 23 13.51 -20.27 -9.62
CA PHE A 23 14.06 -19.03 -9.15
C PHE A 23 13.22 -17.82 -9.51
N LEU A 24 12.41 -17.81 -10.57
CA LEU A 24 11.49 -16.69 -10.85
C LEU A 24 10.37 -16.57 -9.83
N HIS A 25 9.95 -17.68 -9.22
CA HIS A 25 8.87 -17.71 -8.23
C HIS A 25 9.35 -17.61 -6.78
N THR A 26 10.67 -17.63 -6.54
CA THR A 26 11.24 -17.46 -5.20
C THR A 26 11.43 -15.97 -4.88
N PRO A 27 11.01 -15.44 -3.71
CA PRO A 27 11.29 -14.04 -3.35
C PRO A 27 12.79 -13.70 -3.40
N ILE A 28 13.17 -12.47 -3.80
CA ILE A 28 14.59 -12.10 -3.94
C ILE A 28 15.39 -12.28 -2.64
N LYS A 29 14.78 -12.03 -1.47
CA LYS A 29 15.38 -12.34 -0.16
C LYS A 29 15.73 -13.82 -0.02
N GLY A 30 14.83 -14.71 -0.45
CA GLY A 30 15.05 -16.16 -0.49
C GLY A 30 16.20 -16.52 -1.44
N LEU A 31 16.23 -15.93 -2.64
CA LEU A 31 17.32 -16.16 -3.59
C LEU A 31 18.68 -15.69 -3.07
N LEU A 32 18.74 -14.53 -2.41
CA LEU A 32 19.98 -14.02 -1.81
C LEU A 32 20.50 -14.95 -0.71
N ASN A 33 19.61 -15.53 0.09
CA ASN A 33 19.98 -16.53 1.08
C ASN A 33 20.50 -17.82 0.40
N CYS A 34 19.82 -18.33 -0.61
CA CYS A 34 20.28 -19.51 -1.36
C CYS A 34 21.63 -19.27 -2.04
N ARG A 35 21.88 -18.07 -2.57
CA ARG A 35 23.16 -17.65 -3.13
C ARG A 35 24.28 -17.61 -2.06
N ALA A 36 23.94 -17.25 -0.83
CA ALA A 36 24.90 -17.22 0.27
C ALA A 36 25.29 -18.63 0.72
N THR A 37 24.34 -19.58 0.71
CA THR A 37 24.52 -20.91 1.33
C THR A 37 24.88 -22.04 0.36
N ASN A 38 24.59 -21.91 -0.95
CA ASN A 38 24.85 -22.98 -1.94
C ASN A 38 25.74 -22.47 -3.09
N ARG A 39 26.88 -23.15 -3.31
CA ARG A 39 27.87 -22.80 -4.36
C ARG A 39 27.34 -22.98 -5.78
N ASN A 40 26.54 -24.01 -6.05
CA ASN A 40 25.97 -24.27 -7.36
C ASN A 40 24.90 -23.22 -7.71
N ILE A 41 24.05 -22.87 -6.75
CA ILE A 41 23.08 -21.79 -6.90
C ILE A 41 23.79 -20.44 -7.05
N ARG A 42 24.88 -20.21 -6.33
CA ARG A 42 25.71 -19.01 -6.51
C ARG A 42 26.27 -18.92 -7.92
N ALA A 43 26.92 -19.97 -8.41
CA ALA A 43 27.46 -20.00 -9.78
C ALA A 43 26.37 -19.76 -10.82
N PHE A 44 25.17 -20.31 -10.61
CA PHE A 44 24.03 -20.10 -11.48
C PHE A 44 23.52 -18.64 -11.49
N LEU A 45 23.35 -18.05 -10.31
CA LEU A 45 22.83 -16.68 -10.15
C LEU A 45 23.86 -15.60 -10.49
N ASP A 46 25.16 -15.91 -10.37
CA ASP A 46 26.26 -15.02 -10.72
C ASP A 46 26.60 -15.09 -12.23
N ASP A 47 26.09 -16.08 -12.98
CA ASP A 47 26.18 -16.09 -14.43
C ASP A 47 25.47 -14.86 -15.03
N PRO A 48 26.17 -14.06 -15.86
CA PRO A 48 25.62 -12.81 -16.39
C PRO A 48 24.31 -12.97 -17.16
N LYS A 49 24.17 -14.03 -17.97
CA LYS A 49 22.97 -14.25 -18.80
C LYS A 49 21.78 -14.63 -17.93
N ASN A 50 21.98 -15.50 -16.95
CA ASN A 50 20.93 -15.91 -16.02
C ASN A 50 20.49 -14.75 -15.14
N ARG A 51 21.44 -13.97 -14.61
CA ARG A 51 21.17 -12.80 -13.78
C ARG A 51 20.36 -11.75 -14.52
N GLU A 52 20.74 -11.44 -15.75
CA GLU A 52 20.01 -10.49 -16.59
C GLU A 52 18.59 -10.99 -16.90
N ARG A 53 18.45 -12.26 -17.32
CA ARG A 53 17.16 -12.86 -17.65
C ARG A 53 16.20 -12.88 -16.46
N LEU A 54 16.70 -13.22 -15.27
CA LEU A 54 15.93 -13.19 -14.02
C LEU A 54 15.50 -11.76 -13.68
N ALA A 55 16.41 -10.79 -13.75
CA ALA A 55 16.12 -9.40 -13.44
C ALA A 55 15.05 -8.81 -14.36
N ARG A 56 15.18 -8.97 -15.69
CA ARG A 56 14.20 -8.45 -16.66
C ARG A 56 12.80 -9.01 -16.44
N ARG A 57 12.69 -10.33 -16.21
CA ARG A 57 11.38 -10.96 -15.94
C ARG A 57 10.76 -10.46 -14.64
N ARG A 58 11.55 -10.30 -13.59
CA ARG A 58 11.08 -9.79 -12.29
C ARG A 58 10.62 -8.34 -12.38
N ILE A 59 11.39 -7.49 -13.06
CA ILE A 59 11.00 -6.10 -13.35
C ILE A 59 9.67 -6.10 -14.08
N SER A 60 9.56 -6.80 -15.21
CA SER A 60 8.33 -6.85 -16.00
C SER A 60 7.12 -7.36 -15.21
N ALA A 61 7.30 -8.41 -14.39
CA ALA A 61 6.23 -8.92 -13.54
C ALA A 61 5.79 -7.89 -12.48
N ARG A 62 6.74 -7.25 -11.78
CA ARG A 62 6.42 -6.26 -10.75
C ARG A 62 5.80 -4.98 -11.32
N LEU A 63 6.21 -4.55 -12.50
CA LEU A 63 5.58 -3.42 -13.18
C LEU A 63 4.13 -3.75 -13.56
N GLY A 64 3.90 -4.95 -14.13
CA GLY A 64 2.53 -5.42 -14.41
C GLY A 64 1.66 -5.59 -13.16
N ASP A 65 2.26 -5.97 -12.02
CA ASP A 65 1.56 -5.97 -10.72
C ASP A 65 1.17 -4.55 -10.28
N PHE A 66 2.05 -3.56 -10.46
CA PHE A 66 1.76 -2.17 -10.10
C PHE A 66 0.66 -1.56 -10.95
N ASP A 67 0.69 -1.78 -12.27
CA ASP A 67 -0.39 -1.33 -13.17
C ASP A 67 -1.73 -1.90 -12.73
N ARG A 68 -1.77 -3.22 -12.51
CA ARG A 68 -2.97 -3.93 -12.06
C ARG A 68 -3.47 -3.44 -10.71
N ILE A 69 -2.58 -3.21 -9.74
CA ILE A 69 -2.97 -2.67 -8.42
C ILE A 69 -3.58 -1.27 -8.57
N CYS A 70 -2.95 -0.39 -9.36
CA CYS A 70 -3.48 0.94 -9.62
C CYS A 70 -4.88 0.85 -10.22
N ASP A 71 -5.04 0.07 -11.29
CA ASP A 71 -6.31 -0.10 -11.98
C ASP A 71 -7.39 -0.69 -11.06
N GLU A 72 -7.06 -1.74 -10.31
CA GLU A 72 -7.99 -2.40 -9.39
C GLU A 72 -8.47 -1.45 -8.29
N VAL A 73 -7.56 -0.72 -7.64
CA VAL A 73 -7.93 0.19 -6.54
C VAL A 73 -8.63 1.44 -7.07
N ILE A 74 -8.16 2.04 -8.17
CA ILE A 74 -8.81 3.22 -8.79
C ILE A 74 -10.24 2.86 -9.19
N ARG A 75 -10.41 1.74 -9.90
CA ARG A 75 -11.72 1.27 -10.34
C ARG A 75 -12.62 0.98 -9.14
N ALA A 76 -12.09 0.31 -8.12
CA ALA A 76 -12.86 -0.02 -6.92
C ALA A 76 -13.34 1.23 -6.17
N VAL A 77 -12.46 2.21 -5.94
CA VAL A 77 -12.81 3.46 -5.24
C VAL A 77 -13.87 4.27 -6.01
N SER A 78 -13.78 4.22 -7.34
CA SER A 78 -14.63 4.98 -8.26
C SER A 78 -16.02 4.36 -8.43
N GLU A 79 -16.07 3.05 -8.66
CA GLU A 79 -17.28 2.38 -9.18
C GLU A 79 -18.06 1.60 -8.10
N LEU A 80 -17.42 1.18 -7.01
CA LEU A 80 -18.10 0.39 -5.98
C LEU A 80 -18.98 1.27 -5.07
N PRO A 81 -20.02 0.67 -4.45
CA PRO A 81 -20.75 1.31 -3.35
C PRO A 81 -19.81 1.79 -2.25
N PHE A 82 -20.15 2.90 -1.60
CA PHE A 82 -19.24 3.65 -0.71
C PHE A 82 -18.49 2.78 0.31
N LEU A 83 -19.18 1.91 1.06
CA LEU A 83 -18.52 1.04 2.04
C LEU A 83 -17.65 -0.05 1.42
N ASP A 84 -18.02 -0.58 0.26
CA ASP A 84 -17.25 -1.62 -0.43
C ASP A 84 -16.01 -1.01 -1.09
N ALA A 85 -16.13 0.19 -1.66
CA ALA A 85 -15.01 1.02 -2.08
C ALA A 85 -14.06 1.31 -0.91
N LEU A 86 -14.60 1.77 0.22
CA LEU A 86 -13.82 2.09 1.40
C LEU A 86 -13.11 0.85 1.98
N LYS A 87 -13.76 -0.31 1.92
CA LYS A 87 -13.16 -1.60 2.28
C LYS A 87 -11.94 -1.90 1.42
N VAL A 88 -12.08 -1.89 0.09
CA VAL A 88 -10.95 -2.19 -0.82
C VAL A 88 -9.80 -1.21 -0.61
N PHE A 89 -10.11 0.08 -0.46
CA PHE A 89 -9.12 1.12 -0.20
C PHE A 89 -8.35 0.86 1.10
N LEU A 90 -9.06 0.52 2.19
CA LEU A 90 -8.45 0.28 3.50
C LEU A 90 -7.83 -1.10 3.64
N ASP A 91 -8.28 -2.11 2.89
CA ASP A 91 -7.61 -3.42 2.82
C ASP A 91 -6.25 -3.28 2.10
N HIS A 92 -6.14 -2.33 1.16
CA HIS A 92 -4.88 -1.98 0.50
C HIS A 92 -3.96 -1.12 1.39
N ARG A 93 -4.49 -0.03 1.95
CA ARG A 93 -3.72 0.95 2.74
C ARG A 93 -3.50 0.55 4.19
N GLY A 94 -4.40 -0.22 4.79
CA GLY A 94 -4.47 -0.43 6.23
C GLY A 94 -4.94 0.83 6.98
N ILE A 95 -5.49 0.63 8.18
CA ILE A 95 -5.94 1.72 9.05
C ILE A 95 -4.75 2.30 9.82
N GLN A 96 -4.51 3.61 9.68
CA GLN A 96 -3.41 4.31 10.35
C GLN A 96 -3.69 4.55 11.84
N GLN A 97 -2.64 4.50 12.67
CA GLN A 97 -2.72 4.77 14.11
C GLN A 97 -2.76 6.25 14.47
N ALA A 98 -2.08 7.11 13.70
CA ALA A 98 -2.10 8.55 13.92
C ALA A 98 -3.36 9.18 13.31
N GLU A 99 -3.96 10.16 14.00
CA GLU A 99 -5.16 10.84 13.51
C GLU A 99 -4.92 11.64 12.23
N GLU A 100 -3.81 12.38 12.17
CA GLU A 100 -3.43 13.15 10.99
C GLU A 100 -3.31 12.25 9.75
N ASP A 101 -2.69 11.08 9.89
CA ASP A 101 -2.53 10.14 8.78
C ASP A 101 -3.88 9.54 8.34
N ARG A 102 -4.81 9.29 9.28
CA ARG A 102 -6.18 8.86 8.95
C ARG A 102 -6.97 9.95 8.22
N GLN A 103 -6.75 11.22 8.59
CA GLN A 103 -7.38 12.34 7.91
C GLN A 103 -6.88 12.47 6.48
N ASP A 104 -5.58 12.30 6.27
CA ASP A 104 -4.97 12.32 4.93
C ASP A 104 -5.52 11.20 4.04
N ASP A 105 -5.65 9.98 4.58
CA ASP A 105 -6.25 8.85 3.84
C ASP A 105 -7.72 9.08 3.51
N ALA A 106 -8.49 9.63 4.45
CA ALA A 106 -9.90 9.95 4.23
C ALA A 106 -10.06 11.00 3.13
N ARG A 107 -9.18 12.01 3.09
CA ARG A 107 -9.17 13.05 2.06
C ARG A 107 -8.77 12.49 0.70
N ALA A 108 -7.78 11.59 0.64
CA ALA A 108 -7.38 10.92 -0.60
C ALA A 108 -8.52 10.07 -1.18
N PHE A 109 -9.22 9.29 -0.35
CA PHE A 109 -10.40 8.54 -0.77
C PHE A 109 -11.50 9.46 -1.31
N ALA A 110 -11.80 10.55 -0.58
CA ALA A 110 -12.82 11.51 -0.94
C ALA A 110 -12.50 12.21 -2.28
N ALA A 111 -11.28 12.73 -2.42
CA ALA A 111 -10.83 13.41 -3.63
C ALA A 111 -10.96 12.51 -4.86
N ARG A 112 -10.52 11.25 -4.76
CA ARG A 112 -10.62 10.30 -5.87
C ARG A 112 -12.08 10.05 -6.27
N ARG A 113 -12.95 9.81 -5.29
CA ARG A 113 -14.36 9.48 -5.54
C ARG A 113 -15.12 10.66 -6.15
N LEU A 114 -14.88 11.87 -5.66
CA LEU A 114 -15.48 13.09 -6.19
C LEU A 114 -14.95 13.42 -7.60
N ALA A 115 -13.64 13.27 -7.83
CA ALA A 115 -13.05 13.47 -9.14
C ALA A 115 -13.65 12.52 -10.20
N HIS A 116 -13.96 11.27 -9.84
CA HIS A 116 -14.58 10.31 -10.76
C HIS A 116 -15.96 10.77 -11.26
N ILE A 117 -16.72 11.47 -10.41
CA ILE A 117 -18.04 12.02 -10.76
C ILE A 117 -17.96 13.47 -11.27
N GLY A 118 -16.75 13.98 -11.51
CA GLY A 118 -16.53 15.35 -12.00
C GLY A 118 -16.82 16.44 -10.96
N ASN A 119 -16.86 16.10 -9.67
CA ASN A 119 -17.11 17.05 -8.58
C ASN A 119 -15.77 17.61 -8.06
N THR A 120 -15.66 18.94 -8.07
CA THR A 120 -14.49 19.69 -7.61
C THR A 120 -14.82 20.66 -6.46
N ASP A 121 -16.00 20.55 -5.86
CA ASP A 121 -16.45 21.40 -4.76
C ASP A 121 -15.68 21.08 -3.47
N GLU A 122 -15.14 22.11 -2.81
CA GLU A 122 -14.35 21.95 -1.59
C GLU A 122 -15.20 21.58 -0.38
N ASP A 123 -16.44 22.05 -0.30
CA ASP A 123 -17.37 21.72 0.79
C ASP A 123 -17.77 20.23 0.69
N ASP A 124 -18.01 19.73 -0.53
CA ASP A 124 -18.28 18.31 -0.77
C ASP A 124 -17.05 17.44 -0.45
N LEU A 125 -15.84 17.93 -0.73
CA LEU A 125 -14.61 17.25 -0.34
C LEU A 125 -14.49 17.13 1.18
N ASP A 126 -14.77 18.19 1.91
CA ASP A 126 -14.71 18.20 3.38
C ASP A 126 -15.82 17.34 4.01
N ASP A 127 -17.03 17.38 3.45
CA ASP A 127 -18.16 16.53 3.89
C ASP A 127 -17.89 15.05 3.60
N MET A 128 -17.35 14.71 2.43
CA MET A 128 -16.97 13.33 2.08
C MET A 128 -15.81 12.83 2.95
N THR A 129 -14.79 13.66 3.16
CA THR A 129 -13.66 13.35 4.06
C THR A 129 -14.16 13.07 5.48
N SER A 130 -15.08 13.90 5.97
CA SER A 130 -15.70 13.73 7.29
C SER A 130 -16.53 12.45 7.38
N LEU A 131 -17.29 12.13 6.33
CA LEU A 131 -18.11 10.91 6.26
C LEU A 131 -17.23 9.65 6.28
N VAL A 132 -16.13 9.64 5.52
CA VAL A 132 -15.14 8.54 5.55
C VAL A 132 -14.56 8.35 6.95
N ARG A 133 -14.11 9.44 7.59
CA ARG A 133 -13.58 9.38 8.97
C ARG A 133 -14.60 8.79 9.92
N GLN A 134 -15.87 9.21 9.82
CA GLN A 134 -16.95 8.69 10.65
C GLN A 134 -17.08 7.17 10.52
N PHE A 135 -17.17 6.63 9.31
CA PHE A 135 -17.30 5.18 9.12
C PHE A 135 -16.06 4.39 9.57
N VAL A 136 -14.85 4.92 9.38
CA VAL A 136 -13.61 4.33 9.91
C VAL A 136 -13.63 4.31 11.43
N TYR A 137 -13.99 5.42 12.08
CA TYR A 137 -14.11 5.49 13.54
C TYR A 137 -15.15 4.52 14.09
N LEU A 138 -16.29 4.42 13.42
CA LEU A 138 -17.34 3.47 13.79
C LEU A 138 -16.84 2.03 13.73
N HIS A 139 -16.11 1.66 12.66
CA HIS A 139 -15.52 0.35 12.54
C HIS A 139 -14.53 0.05 13.67
N ILE A 140 -13.58 0.98 13.93
CA ILE A 140 -12.57 0.83 14.99
C ILE A 140 -13.26 0.67 16.35
N ARG A 141 -14.25 1.52 16.66
CA ARG A 141 -14.97 1.47 17.93
C ARG A 141 -15.64 0.13 18.19
N ASN A 142 -16.27 -0.46 17.18
CA ASN A 142 -17.06 -1.67 17.36
C ASN A 142 -16.24 -2.96 17.26
N ASN A 143 -15.19 -2.97 16.43
CA ASN A 143 -14.51 -4.21 16.06
C ASN A 143 -13.05 -4.25 16.51
N GLU A 144 -12.40 -3.10 16.63
CA GLU A 144 -10.98 -3.00 16.97
C GLU A 144 -10.73 -1.97 18.10
N PRO A 145 -11.47 -2.01 19.23
CA PRO A 145 -11.44 -0.94 20.24
C PRO A 145 -10.08 -0.82 20.93
N HIS A 146 -9.25 -1.86 20.90
CA HIS A 146 -7.90 -1.82 21.43
C HIS A 146 -6.98 -0.83 20.67
N LEU A 147 -7.32 -0.48 19.43
CA LEU A 147 -6.63 0.56 18.65
C LEU A 147 -7.02 1.96 19.09
N LEU A 148 -8.09 2.11 19.87
CA LEU A 148 -8.48 3.37 20.49
C LEU A 148 -7.54 3.75 21.64
N GLY A 149 -6.63 2.87 22.09
CA GLY A 149 -5.70 3.15 23.20
C GLY A 149 -4.74 4.34 22.97
N GLY A 150 -4.63 4.85 21.74
CA GLY A 150 -3.94 6.11 21.41
C GLY A 150 -4.86 7.17 20.77
N ILE A 151 -6.17 6.91 20.71
CA ILE A 151 -7.19 7.79 20.14
C ILE A 151 -7.91 8.38 21.35
N GLY A 152 -7.70 9.67 21.61
CA GLY A 152 -8.36 10.36 22.72
C GLY A 152 -9.85 9.98 22.80
N ARG A 153 -10.37 9.80 24.00
CA ARG A 153 -11.79 9.54 24.24
C ARG A 153 -12.60 10.60 23.49
N ILE A 154 -13.18 10.21 22.35
CA ILE A 154 -14.28 10.97 21.78
C ILE A 154 -15.52 10.30 22.36
N GLU A 155 -16.13 10.95 23.34
CA GLU A 155 -17.50 10.67 23.75
C GLU A 155 -18.41 11.05 22.57
N VAL A 156 -18.49 10.16 21.58
CA VAL A 156 -19.39 10.34 20.46
C VAL A 156 -20.76 9.88 20.91
N ASN A 157 -21.63 10.84 21.22
CA ASN A 157 -23.06 10.59 21.30
C ASN A 157 -23.52 9.97 19.98
N TRP A 158 -24.10 8.77 20.06
CA TRP A 158 -24.46 7.96 18.91
C TRP A 158 -25.52 8.64 18.04
N SER A 159 -26.47 9.35 18.65
CA SER A 159 -27.47 10.12 17.92
C SER A 159 -26.83 11.22 17.08
N ASP A 160 -25.83 11.89 17.63
CA ASP A 160 -25.19 13.04 17.00
C ASP A 160 -24.29 12.58 15.85
N PHE A 161 -23.63 11.42 16.01
CA PHE A 161 -22.89 10.77 14.93
C PHE A 161 -23.78 10.41 13.75
N THR A 162 -24.90 9.74 14.02
CA THR A 162 -25.84 9.34 12.97
C THR A 162 -26.47 10.56 12.31
N ALA A 163 -26.89 11.57 13.08
CA ALA A 163 -27.45 12.81 12.54
C ALA A 163 -26.44 13.56 11.64
N LEU A 164 -25.17 13.62 12.05
CA LEU A 164 -24.10 14.22 11.24
C LEU A 164 -23.81 13.42 9.96
N ALA A 165 -23.78 12.09 10.04
CA ALA A 165 -23.59 11.23 8.86
C ALA A 165 -24.78 11.37 7.88
N GLU A 166 -26.01 11.42 8.40
CA GLU A 166 -27.23 11.63 7.60
C GLU A 166 -27.31 13.02 6.98
N ALA A 167 -26.82 14.07 7.67
CA ALA A 167 -26.80 15.43 7.14
C ALA A 167 -25.78 15.58 6.00
N ARG A 168 -24.54 15.12 6.21
CA ARG A 168 -23.48 15.14 5.19
C ARG A 168 -23.78 14.21 4.04
N GLY A 169 -24.24 13.01 4.34
CA GLY A 169 -24.65 12.03 3.34
C GLY A 169 -25.70 12.59 2.38
N ARG A 170 -26.71 13.28 2.90
CA ARG A 170 -27.73 13.94 2.07
C ARG A 170 -27.16 15.02 1.14
N ARG A 171 -26.18 15.81 1.60
CA ARG A 171 -25.51 16.81 0.76
C ARG A 171 -24.73 16.15 -0.39
N LEU A 172 -24.08 15.03 -0.09
CA LEU A 172 -23.34 14.21 -1.06
C LEU A 172 -24.24 13.32 -1.93
N GLY A 173 -25.57 13.48 -1.85
CA GLY A 173 -26.53 12.74 -2.68
C GLY A 173 -26.90 11.34 -2.17
N PHE A 174 -26.43 10.91 -1.00
CA PHE A 174 -26.88 9.66 -0.39
C PHE A 174 -28.28 9.81 0.23
N SER A 175 -29.13 8.82 -0.03
CA SER A 175 -30.42 8.71 0.65
C SER A 175 -30.24 8.34 2.13
N LEU A 176 -31.26 8.69 2.93
CA LEU A 176 -31.32 8.33 4.34
C LEU A 176 -31.23 6.82 4.57
N ALA A 177 -31.87 6.04 3.68
CA ALA A 177 -31.86 4.58 3.74
C ALA A 177 -30.46 4.01 3.49
N GLU A 178 -29.72 4.58 2.53
CA GLU A 178 -28.33 4.18 2.26
C GLU A 178 -27.42 4.46 3.46
N ILE A 179 -27.50 5.65 4.06
CA ILE A 179 -26.68 6.00 5.23
C ILE A 179 -26.97 5.05 6.40
N ARG A 180 -28.25 4.78 6.68
CA ARG A 180 -28.65 3.84 7.74
C ARG A 180 -28.20 2.41 7.44
N GLY A 181 -28.37 1.96 6.20
CA GLY A 181 -27.90 0.64 5.76
C GLY A 181 -26.38 0.50 5.90
N MET A 182 -25.63 1.55 5.61
CA MET A 182 -24.19 1.58 5.83
C MET A 182 -23.84 1.47 7.33
N VAL A 183 -24.48 2.26 8.19
CA VAL A 183 -24.29 2.17 9.65
C VAL A 183 -24.60 0.77 10.18
N ASP A 184 -25.75 0.21 9.80
CA ASP A 184 -26.14 -1.16 10.18
C ASP A 184 -25.11 -2.20 9.72
N LYS A 185 -24.62 -2.08 8.47
CA LYS A 185 -23.57 -2.98 7.94
C LYS A 185 -22.31 -2.90 8.80
N VAL A 186 -21.84 -1.71 9.18
CA VAL A 186 -20.63 -1.57 10.01
C VAL A 186 -20.83 -2.11 11.43
N VAL A 187 -22.00 -1.89 12.03
CA VAL A 187 -22.32 -2.31 13.41
C VAL A 187 -22.56 -3.81 13.52
N ARG A 188 -23.25 -4.41 12.54
CA ARG A 188 -23.71 -5.82 12.61
C ARG A 188 -22.75 -6.82 11.98
N THR A 189 -21.78 -6.37 11.18
CA THR A 189 -20.79 -7.29 10.59
C THR A 189 -19.83 -7.77 11.67
N SER A 190 -19.87 -9.06 12.01
CA SER A 190 -18.95 -9.69 12.95
C SER A 190 -17.50 -9.59 12.43
N GLY A 191 -16.60 -9.05 13.26
CA GLY A 191 -15.21 -8.75 12.85
C GLY A 191 -15.06 -7.49 12.00
N GLY A 192 -16.16 -6.76 11.77
CA GLY A 192 -16.21 -5.51 11.02
C GLY A 192 -16.15 -5.67 9.50
N PHE A 193 -16.36 -4.57 8.77
CA PHE A 193 -16.39 -4.60 7.30
C PHE A 193 -14.99 -4.54 6.65
N ILE A 194 -13.98 -4.02 7.36
CA ILE A 194 -12.58 -4.01 6.95
C ILE A 194 -11.88 -5.15 7.71
N GLN A 195 -11.05 -5.95 7.04
CA GLN A 195 -10.25 -6.91 7.80
C GLN A 195 -9.18 -6.12 8.55
N GLY A 196 -9.12 -6.28 9.88
CA GLY A 196 -8.15 -5.66 10.78
C GLY A 196 -6.70 -6.08 10.55
N ARG A 197 -6.19 -6.01 9.32
CA ARG A 197 -4.75 -5.87 9.02
C ARG A 197 -4.34 -4.44 9.38
N THR A 198 -4.57 -4.11 10.64
CA THR A 198 -4.12 -2.86 11.21
C THR A 198 -2.61 -2.95 11.24
N ASN A 199 -1.95 -2.14 10.43
CA ASN A 199 -0.52 -1.99 10.55
C ASN A 199 -0.26 -1.34 11.91
N ARG A 200 0.12 -2.18 12.88
CA ARG A 200 0.15 -1.89 14.33
C ARG A 200 1.18 -0.84 14.74
N LYS A 201 1.78 -0.09 13.82
CA LYS A 201 2.87 0.84 14.11
C LYS A 201 2.73 2.12 13.28
N SER A 202 2.59 3.25 13.98
CA SER A 202 2.54 4.61 13.41
C SER A 202 3.68 4.87 12.41
N ARG A 203 3.40 5.66 11.35
CA ARG A 203 4.41 6.17 10.40
C ARG A 203 5.52 6.98 11.09
N SER A 204 5.27 7.47 12.31
CA SER A 204 6.11 8.42 13.03
C SER A 204 6.96 7.86 14.17
N LEU A 205 6.91 6.55 14.46
CA LEU A 205 7.62 5.96 15.61
C LEU A 205 8.92 5.26 15.18
N ASP A 206 10.04 5.73 15.73
CA ASP A 206 11.34 5.04 15.67
C ASP A 206 11.19 3.61 16.22
N GLY A 207 11.51 2.59 15.41
CA GLY A 207 11.42 1.18 15.77
C GLY A 207 10.12 0.46 15.39
N GLY A 208 9.18 1.15 14.73
CA GLY A 208 8.21 0.47 13.87
C GLY A 208 8.83 0.00 12.56
N PHE A 209 8.24 -0.97 11.85
CA PHE A 209 8.59 -1.15 10.43
C PHE A 209 8.06 0.10 9.74
N PRO A 210 8.89 1.12 9.46
CA PRO A 210 8.39 2.36 8.94
C PRO A 210 8.01 2.07 7.49
N ARG A 211 6.76 2.33 7.11
CA ARG A 211 6.49 2.54 5.69
C ARG A 211 7.17 3.85 5.34
N ILE A 212 8.35 3.75 4.75
CA ILE A 212 9.13 4.92 4.37
C ILE A 212 8.52 5.41 3.06
N PRO A 213 7.83 6.56 3.06
CA PRO A 213 7.30 7.13 1.83
C PRO A 213 8.46 7.40 0.89
N LEU A 214 8.37 6.85 -0.31
CA LEU A 214 9.34 7.08 -1.38
C LEU A 214 8.92 8.29 -2.21
N THR A 215 7.64 8.62 -2.24
CA THR A 215 7.13 9.85 -2.86
C THR A 215 6.47 10.72 -1.79
N PRO A 216 6.59 12.06 -1.89
CA PRO A 216 5.89 12.95 -0.99
C PRO A 216 4.38 12.82 -1.21
N LEU A 217 3.66 12.36 -0.19
CA LEU A 217 2.21 12.51 -0.12
C LEU A 217 1.92 14.01 -0.01
N ARG A 218 1.25 14.60 -1.00
CA ARG A 218 0.65 15.93 -0.84
C ARG A 218 -0.55 15.80 0.09
N CYS A 219 -0.29 15.69 1.38
CA CYS A 219 -1.29 15.95 2.39
C CYS A 219 -1.49 17.48 2.41
N THR A 220 -2.50 17.97 1.69
CA THR A 220 -2.92 19.37 1.72
C THR A 220 -3.47 19.66 3.12
N GLY A 221 -2.58 19.97 4.06
CA GLY A 221 -2.90 20.12 5.48
C GLY A 221 -1.74 20.65 6.31
N ARG A 222 -1.47 21.96 6.20
CA ARG A 222 -0.82 22.87 7.17
C ARG A 222 0.49 22.51 7.91
N THR A 223 1.12 21.35 7.76
CA THR A 223 2.36 21.04 8.51
C THR A 223 3.61 21.05 7.65
N ARG A 224 4.09 22.27 7.37
CA ARG A 224 5.45 22.56 6.89
C ARG A 224 6.52 21.88 7.77
N ILE A 225 6.22 21.63 9.04
CA ILE A 225 7.12 20.99 10.02
C ILE A 225 7.28 19.47 9.77
N ARG A 226 6.24 18.76 9.30
CA ARG A 226 6.37 17.36 8.88
C ARG A 226 7.19 17.24 7.60
N GLN A 227 7.07 18.21 6.69
CA GLN A 227 7.86 18.27 5.45
C GLN A 227 9.36 18.54 5.71
N VAL A 228 9.71 19.31 6.75
CA VAL A 228 11.10 19.67 7.06
C VAL A 228 11.91 18.52 7.68
N ARG A 229 11.26 17.52 8.30
CA ARG A 229 11.96 16.37 8.91
C ARG A 229 12.44 15.30 7.92
N PHE A 230 12.13 15.44 6.63
CA PHE A 230 12.51 14.48 5.59
C PHE A 230 13.34 15.18 4.50
N GLN A 231 14.61 15.41 4.80
CA GLN A 231 15.59 15.82 3.79
C GLN A 231 15.86 14.61 2.88
N GLY A 232 15.32 14.66 1.64
CA GLY A 232 15.61 13.66 0.58
C GLY A 232 14.39 13.02 -0.10
N PHE A 233 13.28 13.73 -0.29
CA PHE A 233 12.16 13.22 -1.10
C PHE A 233 12.44 13.36 -2.60
N CYS A 234 12.30 12.26 -3.35
CA CYS A 234 12.12 12.30 -4.79
C CYS A 234 10.66 12.52 -5.17
N THR A 235 10.44 13.22 -6.28
CA THR A 235 9.15 13.36 -6.93
C THR A 235 8.66 12.02 -7.51
N VAL A 236 7.34 11.89 -7.72
CA VAL A 236 6.75 10.75 -8.45
C VAL A 236 7.41 10.59 -9.81
N LEU A 237 7.74 11.70 -10.48
CA LEU A 237 8.43 11.70 -11.78
C LEU A 237 9.82 11.05 -11.71
N GLU A 238 10.63 11.39 -10.72
CA GLU A 238 11.97 10.80 -10.54
C GLU A 238 11.88 9.30 -10.26
N MET A 239 10.87 8.85 -9.50
CA MET A 239 10.59 7.44 -9.29
C MET A 239 10.20 6.72 -10.58
N VAL A 240 9.29 7.31 -11.37
CA VAL A 240 8.87 6.80 -12.68
C VAL A 240 10.09 6.67 -13.60
N GLN A 241 10.93 7.70 -13.67
CA GLN A 241 12.12 7.70 -14.54
C GLN A 241 13.16 6.66 -14.09
N LEU A 242 13.37 6.51 -12.79
CA LEU A 242 14.41 5.63 -12.25
C LEU A 242 13.99 4.15 -12.30
N LEU A 243 12.73 3.88 -12.00
CA LEU A 243 12.23 2.52 -11.80
C LEU A 243 11.28 2.03 -12.90
N ASP A 244 10.89 2.88 -13.83
CA ASP A 244 9.84 2.63 -14.83
C ASP A 244 8.50 2.24 -14.19
N VAL A 245 8.25 2.69 -12.96
CA VAL A 245 7.00 2.43 -12.24
C VAL A 245 5.87 3.31 -12.80
N PRO A 246 4.60 2.90 -12.65
CA PRO A 246 3.48 3.67 -13.19
C PRO A 246 3.42 5.10 -12.61
N HIS A 247 2.93 6.05 -13.41
CA HIS A 247 2.67 7.40 -12.92
C HIS A 247 1.37 7.41 -12.11
N ILE A 248 1.49 7.34 -10.79
CA ILE A 248 0.36 7.22 -9.86
C ILE A 248 -0.34 8.55 -9.50
N GLY A 249 -0.03 9.61 -10.25
CA GLY A 249 -0.66 10.93 -10.12
C GLY A 249 0.06 11.86 -9.16
N GLU A 250 -0.20 13.17 -9.28
CA GLU A 250 0.32 14.19 -8.35
C GLU A 250 -0.65 14.51 -7.20
N GLY A 251 -1.87 13.95 -7.24
CA GLY A 251 -2.96 14.25 -6.31
C GLY A 251 -2.82 13.66 -4.91
N GLY A 252 -1.82 12.82 -4.66
CA GLY A 252 -1.62 12.15 -3.36
C GLY A 252 -2.51 10.92 -3.13
N ASP A 253 -3.31 10.53 -4.12
CA ASP A 253 -4.20 9.35 -4.09
C ASP A 253 -3.43 8.04 -3.94
N PHE A 254 -2.17 8.02 -4.38
CA PHE A 254 -1.25 6.93 -4.18
C PHE A 254 0.14 7.45 -3.85
N SER A 255 0.96 6.62 -3.23
CA SER A 255 2.39 6.84 -3.08
C SER A 255 3.16 5.54 -3.09
N TYR A 256 4.41 5.61 -3.49
CA TYR A 256 5.30 4.47 -3.32
C TYR A 256 5.82 4.43 -1.89
N TYR A 257 5.94 3.23 -1.32
CA TYR A 257 6.56 3.04 -0.01
C TYR A 257 7.45 1.79 -0.02
N THR A 258 8.33 1.73 0.97
CA THR A 258 9.03 0.49 1.32
C THR A 258 9.08 0.33 2.83
N GLU A 259 9.06 -0.91 3.30
CA GLU A 259 9.28 -1.24 4.72
C GLU A 259 10.76 -1.55 5.01
N SER A 260 11.59 -1.55 3.97
CA SER A 260 13.01 -1.89 4.03
C SER A 260 13.86 -0.62 4.01
N THR A 261 14.50 -0.31 5.14
CA THR A 261 15.49 0.79 5.24
C THR A 261 16.62 0.64 4.21
N ARG A 262 16.99 -0.60 3.88
CA ARG A 262 17.97 -0.89 2.82
C ARG A 262 17.45 -0.46 1.45
N SER A 263 16.21 -0.78 1.12
CA SER A 263 15.60 -0.42 -0.17
C SER A 263 15.43 1.10 -0.28
N TYR A 264 15.05 1.74 0.83
CA TYR A 264 15.01 3.20 0.92
C TYR A 264 16.36 3.84 0.64
N HIS A 265 17.43 3.43 1.35
CA HIS A 265 18.76 3.99 1.11
C HIS A 265 19.31 3.69 -0.28
N MET A 266 19.00 2.51 -0.83
CA MET A 266 19.38 2.16 -2.20
C MET A 266 18.71 3.10 -3.19
N LEU A 267 17.41 3.41 -3.02
CA LEU A 267 16.72 4.41 -3.83
C LEU A 267 17.34 5.80 -3.65
N GLN A 268 17.56 6.25 -2.41
CA GLN A 268 18.18 7.55 -2.15
C GLN A 268 19.52 7.71 -2.85
N GLN A 269 20.41 6.72 -2.72
CA GLN A 269 21.71 6.73 -3.40
C GLN A 269 21.56 6.86 -4.91
N SER A 270 20.54 6.22 -5.49
CA SER A 270 20.29 6.29 -6.93
C SER A 270 19.73 7.61 -7.40
N LEU A 271 18.91 8.27 -6.58
CA LEU A 271 18.49 9.65 -6.82
C LEU A 271 19.67 10.63 -6.80
N TYR A 272 20.69 10.35 -5.98
CA TYR A 272 21.95 11.10 -5.97
C TYR A 272 22.97 10.63 -7.03
N GLY A 273 22.52 9.90 -8.06
CA GLY A 273 23.33 9.58 -9.24
C GLY A 273 23.96 8.18 -9.26
N ARG A 274 23.73 7.33 -8.24
CA ARG A 274 24.16 5.92 -8.30
C ARG A 274 23.32 5.13 -9.30
N GLN A 275 23.94 4.67 -10.38
CA GLN A 275 23.28 3.77 -11.33
C GLN A 275 22.95 2.41 -10.67
N LEU A 276 21.69 1.99 -10.79
CA LEU A 276 21.25 0.65 -10.41
C LEU A 276 21.47 -0.31 -11.58
N ASN A 277 22.12 -1.45 -11.32
CA ASN A 277 22.07 -2.54 -12.28
C ASN A 277 20.69 -3.20 -12.29
N LEU A 278 20.37 -3.97 -13.33
CA LEU A 278 19.06 -4.62 -13.49
C LEU A 278 18.66 -5.47 -12.29
N PHE A 279 19.61 -6.16 -11.64
CA PHE A 279 19.31 -7.00 -10.49
C PHE A 279 19.01 -6.19 -9.22
N GLU A 280 19.70 -5.06 -9.02
CA GLU A 280 19.38 -4.13 -7.95
C GLU A 280 18.02 -3.46 -8.17
N LYS A 281 17.70 -3.08 -9.41
CA LYS A 281 16.38 -2.55 -9.78
C LYS A 281 15.27 -3.59 -9.53
N ALA A 282 15.48 -4.85 -9.91
CA ALA A 282 14.54 -5.94 -9.61
C ALA A 282 14.34 -6.12 -8.10
N ALA A 283 15.42 -6.12 -7.32
CA ALA A 283 15.36 -6.21 -5.86
C ALA A 283 14.64 -5.02 -5.21
N LEU A 284 14.83 -3.82 -5.77
CA LEU A 284 14.15 -2.63 -5.31
C LEU A 284 12.64 -2.74 -5.56
N LEU A 285 12.23 -3.09 -6.79
CA LEU A 285 10.81 -3.19 -7.19
C LEU A 285 10.03 -4.29 -6.44
N GLU A 286 10.70 -5.35 -5.98
CA GLU A 286 10.07 -6.37 -5.14
C GLU A 286 9.80 -5.91 -3.70
N GLU A 287 10.54 -4.90 -3.23
CA GLU A 287 10.44 -4.37 -1.86
C GLU A 287 9.67 -3.05 -1.80
N ILE A 288 9.21 -2.55 -2.96
CA ILE A 288 8.36 -1.38 -3.09
C ILE A 288 6.91 -1.82 -3.20
N GLY A 289 6.06 -1.16 -2.42
CA GLY A 289 4.60 -1.24 -2.52
C GLY A 289 4.01 0.08 -3.01
N ILE A 290 2.77 -0.01 -3.46
CA ILE A 290 1.90 1.15 -3.67
C ILE A 290 1.03 1.29 -2.42
N TYR A 291 0.94 2.52 -1.94
CA TYR A 291 0.14 2.97 -0.81
C TYR A 291 -0.99 3.84 -1.32
#